data_AF-A0A838R6I5-F1
#
_entry.id   AF-A0A838R6I5-F1
#
_cell.length_a   1.000
_cell.length_b   1.000
_cell.length_c   1.000
_cell.angle_alpha   90.00
_cell.angle_beta   90.00
_cell.angle_gamma   90.00
#
_symmetry.space_group_name_H-M   'P 1'
#
loop_
_entity.id
_entity.type
_entity.pdbx_description
1 polymer ?
#
loop_
_entity_poly.entity_id
_entity_poly.type
_entity_poly.pdbx_seq_one_letter_code
_entity_poly.pdbx_strand_id
1 'polypeptide(L)' 'MKTFTATPDDITHDWHVVDASGVPLGRLASAVAQLIRGKHKPTYT' A
#
# COMPACT_ATOMS: atom_id res chain seq x y z
N MET A 1 9.36 11.01 23.84
CA MET A 1 8.81 9.79 23.20
C MET A 1 9.36 9.72 21.80
N LYS A 2 9.86 8.56 21.34
CA LYS A 2 10.38 8.40 19.96
C LYS A 2 9.26 7.89 19.06
N THR A 3 9.17 8.43 17.85
CA THR A 3 8.25 7.95 16.81
C THR A 3 8.71 6.59 16.31
N PHE A 4 7.78 5.70 16.00
CA PHE A 4 8.07 4.41 15.40
C PHE A 4 8.63 4.58 13.98
N THR A 5 9.65 3.81 13.62
CA THR A 5 10.18 3.67 12.27
C THR A 5 10.21 2.19 11.94
N ALA A 6 9.51 1.78 10.88
CA ALA A 6 9.44 0.37 10.50
C ALA A 6 10.84 -0.13 10.06
N THR A 7 11.21 -1.31 10.53
CA THR A 7 12.40 -2.03 10.05
C THR A 7 12.00 -3.08 9.01
N PRO A 8 12.93 -3.59 8.18
CA PRO A 8 12.60 -4.60 7.17
C PRO A 8 11.92 -5.85 7.74
N ASP A 9 12.27 -6.23 8.97
CA ASP A 9 11.70 -7.40 9.66
C ASP A 9 10.23 -7.18 10.08
N ASP A 10 9.80 -5.92 10.24
CA ASP A 10 8.42 -5.56 10.57
C ASP A 10 7.49 -5.61 9.33
N ILE A 11 8.04 -5.74 8.11
CA ILE A 11 7.28 -5.60 6.86
C ILE A 11 6.75 -6.95 6.39
N THR A 12 5.44 -7.16 6.53
CA THR A 12 4.73 -8.26 5.87
C THR A 12 4.25 -7.85 4.48
N HIS A 13 4.56 -8.68 3.48
CA HIS A 13 4.11 -8.50 2.10
C HIS A 13 2.99 -9.47 1.76
N ASP A 14 1.86 -8.93 1.33
CA ASP A 14 0.69 -9.70 0.91
C ASP A 14 0.45 -9.54 -0.58
N TRP A 15 -0.05 -10.61 -1.20
CA TRP A 15 -0.44 -10.59 -2.61
C TRP A 15 -1.88 -10.14 -2.76
N HIS A 16 -2.12 -9.28 -3.75
CA HIS A 16 -3.44 -8.76 -4.07
C HIS A 16 -3.74 -8.98 -5.56
N VAL A 17 -4.99 -9.34 -5.86
CA VAL A 17 -5.52 -9.38 -7.23
C VAL A 17 -6.57 -8.29 -7.35
N VAL A 18 -6.47 -7.46 -8.39
CA VAL A 18 -7.37 -6.32 -8.59
C VAL A 18 -8.08 -6.48 -9.92
N ASP A 19 -9.42 -6.50 -9.88
CA ASP A 19 -10.24 -6.42 -11.09
C ASP A 19 -10.31 -4.96 -11.57
N ALA A 20 -9.93 -4.75 -12.83
CA ALA A 20 -9.87 -3.44 -13.46
C ALA A 20 -11.11 -3.11 -14.32
N SER A 21 -12.05 -4.05 -14.45
CA SER A 21 -13.20 -3.91 -15.35
C SER A 21 -14.06 -2.70 -15.00
N GLY A 22 -14.31 -1.84 -15.99
CA GLY A 22 -15.15 -0.64 -15.83
C GLY A 22 -14.51 0.51 -15.03
N VAL A 23 -13.24 0.40 -14.62
CA VAL A 23 -12.56 1.42 -13.81
C VAL A 23 -11.65 2.29 -14.67
N PRO A 24 -11.71 3.63 -14.57
CA PRO A 24 -10.77 4.51 -15.24
C PRO A 24 -9.33 4.26 -14.78
N LEU A 25 -8.41 4.08 -15.74
CA LEU A 25 -7.02 3.72 -15.50
C LEU A 25 -6.33 4.59 -14.43
N GLY A 26 -6.50 5.92 -14.49
CA GLY A 26 -5.85 6.84 -13.56
C GLY A 26 -6.31 6.64 -12.10
N ARG A 27 -7.59 6.31 -11.89
CA ARG A 27 -8.14 6.04 -10.55
C ARG A 27 -7.63 4.71 -10.02
N LEU A 28 -7.62 3.68 -10.87
CA LEU A 28 -7.08 2.36 -10.53
C LEU A 28 -5.59 2.46 -10.16
N ALA A 29 -4.78 3.07 -11.03
CA ALA A 29 -3.35 3.21 -10.82
C ALA A 29 -3.02 3.97 -9.53
N SER A 30 -3.76 5.04 -9.24
CA SER A 30 -3.57 5.82 -8.01
C SER A 30 -3.85 4.99 -6.74
N ALA A 31 -4.91 4.17 -6.75
CA ALA A 31 -5.25 3.29 -5.63
C ALA A 31 -4.21 2.17 -5.45
N VAL A 32 -3.80 1.52 -6.53
CA VAL A 32 -2.76 0.48 -6.51
C VAL A 32 -1.43 1.06 -6.01
N ALA A 33 -1.06 2.28 -6.40
CA ALA A 33 0.15 2.94 -5.91
C ALA A 33 0.12 3.17 -4.38
N GLN A 34 -1.05 3.46 -3.78
CA GLN A 34 -1.18 3.56 -2.32
C GLN A 34 -1.02 2.21 -1.62
N LEU A 35 -1.48 1.12 -2.24
CA LEU A 35 -1.30 -0.24 -1.74
C LEU A 35 0.17 -0.66 -1.76
N ILE A 36 0.85 -0.53 -2.91
CA ILE A 36 2.27 -0.90 -3.07
C ILE A 36 3.16 -0.10 -2.13
N ARG A 37 2.89 1.20 -1.94
CA ARG A 37 3.63 2.03 -1.01
C ARG A 37 3.34 1.73 0.46
N GLY A 38 2.31 0.94 0.77
CA GLY A 38 1.89 0.69 2.15
C GLY A 38 1.27 1.91 2.84
N LYS A 39 0.89 2.98 2.11
CA LYS A 39 0.32 4.21 2.69
C LYS A 39 -1.01 4.02 3.42
N HIS A 40 -1.66 2.90 3.19
CA HIS A 40 -2.87 2.47 3.88
C HIS A 40 -2.57 1.81 5.24
N LYS A 41 -1.33 1.39 5.50
CA LYS A 41 -0.94 0.74 6.76
C LYS A 41 -0.70 1.80 7.83
N PRO A 42 -1.16 1.59 9.09
CA PRO A 42 -0.92 2.51 10.19
C PRO A 42 0.56 2.59 10.60
N THR A 43 1.36 1.62 10.16
CA THR A 43 2.81 1.55 10.38
C THR A 43 3.62 2.23 9.26
N TYR A 44 2.97 2.96 8.33
CA TYR A 44 3.66 3.67 7.26
C TYR A 44 4.62 4.73 7.81
N THR A 45 5.88 4.66 7.39
CA THR A 45 6.97 5.57 7.79
C THR A 45 7.79 5.98 6.58
#